data_AF-B3QYS7-F1
#
_entry.id   AF-B3QYS7-F1
#
_cell.length_a   1.000
_cell.length_b   1.000
_cell.length_c   1.000
_cell.angle_alpha   90.00
_cell.angle_beta   90.00
_cell.angle_gamma   90.00
#
_symmetry.space_group_name_H-M   'P 1'
#
loop_
_entity.id
_entity.type
_entity.pdbx_description
1 polymer ?
#
loop_
_entity_poly.entity_id
_entity_poly.type
_entity_poly.pdbx_seq_one_letter_code
_entity_poly.pdbx_strand_id
1 'polypeptide(L)'
;MTTKKEMNPISLWTWIWVTLLWGSIFHFTSLFMLHKAGAWLGTNSFNPTFGQSMMVYAMFSIVMVLTALVARSVKQVLDPTGEKQLQRQREVLAGKREKLFVSFAGSLATSFGFGVLTAATYMLLAGFLKMDVQLTFVHILTASLFNVAAGVIASILVGVVFLVLKQMGKLPEPQSI
;
A
#
# COMPACT_ATOMS: atom_id res chain seq x y z
N MET A 1 -4.57 27.89 30.79
CA MET A 1 -4.86 26.45 30.69
C MET A 1 -4.93 26.07 29.23
N THR A 2 -3.85 25.54 28.66
CA THR A 2 -3.81 25.01 27.30
C THR A 2 -4.42 23.62 27.30
N THR A 3 -5.62 23.48 26.73
CA THR A 3 -6.27 22.20 26.49
C THR A 3 -5.37 21.34 25.61
N LYS A 4 -4.75 20.33 26.23
CA LYS A 4 -3.98 19.28 25.56
C LYS A 4 -4.95 18.62 24.58
N LYS A 5 -4.82 18.91 23.28
CA LYS A 5 -5.67 18.31 22.24
C LYS A 5 -5.41 16.81 22.26
N GLU A 6 -6.29 16.06 22.91
CA GLU A 6 -6.22 14.60 22.92
C GLU A 6 -6.34 14.14 21.48
N MET A 7 -5.27 13.52 20.97
CA MET A 7 -5.30 12.85 19.68
C MET A 7 -6.27 11.69 19.80
N ASN A 8 -7.49 11.88 19.29
CA ASN A 8 -8.45 10.79 19.19
C ASN A 8 -7.80 9.61 18.44
N PRO A 9 -7.87 8.39 18.98
CA PRO A 9 -7.31 7.22 18.32
C PRO A 9 -7.99 7.05 16.96
N ILE A 10 -7.20 6.70 15.94
CA ILE A 10 -7.71 6.45 14.58
C ILE A 10 -8.82 5.41 14.66
N SER A 11 -10.02 5.75 14.18
CA SER A 11 -11.18 4.86 14.24
C SER A 11 -10.96 3.60 13.40
N LEU A 12 -11.61 2.48 13.78
CA LEU A 12 -11.55 1.23 13.00
C LEU A 12 -11.95 1.45 11.54
N TRP A 13 -13.02 2.22 11.34
CA TRP A 13 -13.55 2.53 10.01
C TRP A 13 -12.55 3.32 9.19
N THR A 14 -11.93 4.36 9.75
CA THR A 14 -10.87 5.11 9.08
C THR A 14 -9.74 4.18 8.65
N TRP A 15 -9.36 3.23 9.51
CA TRP A 15 -8.29 2.30 9.21
C TRP A 15 -8.65 1.30 8.09
N ILE A 16 -9.87 0.75 8.11
CA ILE A 16 -10.39 -0.11 7.03
C ILE A 16 -10.44 0.67 5.71
N TRP A 17 -10.98 1.89 5.70
CA TRP A 17 -11.08 2.71 4.49
C TRP A 17 -9.73 3.05 3.91
N VAL A 18 -8.76 3.41 4.76
CA VAL A 18 -7.38 3.67 4.33
C VAL A 18 -6.74 2.40 3.76
N THR A 19 -6.90 1.25 4.41
CA THR A 19 -6.38 -0.02 3.91
C THR A 19 -7.00 -0.42 2.57
N LEU A 20 -8.31 -0.25 2.41
CA LEU A 20 -8.99 -0.49 1.13
C LEU A 20 -8.48 0.46 0.05
N LEU A 21 -8.44 1.77 0.32
CA LEU A 21 -7.97 2.77 -0.64
C LEU A 21 -6.56 2.44 -1.15
N TRP A 22 -5.61 2.21 -0.24
CA TRP A 22 -4.24 1.84 -0.63
C TRP A 22 -4.20 0.48 -1.31
N GLY A 23 -4.96 -0.51 -0.81
CA GLY A 23 -5.08 -1.83 -1.42
C GLY A 23 -5.56 -1.76 -2.87
N SER A 24 -6.55 -0.91 -3.17
CA SER A 24 -7.04 -0.68 -4.53
C SER A 24 -5.96 -0.08 -5.43
N ILE A 25 -5.30 0.98 -4.95
CA ILE A 25 -4.22 1.63 -5.70
C ILE A 25 -3.13 0.62 -6.05
N PHE A 26 -2.67 -0.15 -5.05
CA PHE A 26 -1.66 -1.17 -5.27
C PHE A 26 -2.14 -2.30 -6.18
N HIS A 27 -3.38 -2.76 -6.03
CA HIS A 27 -3.95 -3.79 -6.89
C HIS A 27 -3.98 -3.37 -8.36
N PHE A 28 -4.55 -2.20 -8.66
CA PHE A 28 -4.66 -1.71 -10.04
C PHE A 28 -3.29 -1.38 -10.64
N THR A 29 -2.36 -0.85 -9.83
CA THR A 29 -0.98 -0.64 -10.28
C THR A 29 -0.32 -1.98 -10.61
N SER A 30 -0.49 -3.00 -9.76
CA SER A 30 0.07 -4.33 -9.97
C SER A 30 -0.55 -5.02 -11.20
N LEU A 31 -1.86 -4.88 -11.39
CA LEU A 31 -2.59 -5.36 -12.56
C LEU A 31 -2.04 -4.74 -13.85
N PHE A 32 -1.80 -3.43 -13.85
CA PHE A 32 -1.20 -2.73 -14.97
C PHE A 32 0.24 -3.20 -15.22
N MET A 33 1.04 -3.37 -14.16
CA MET A 33 2.42 -3.84 -14.30
C MET A 33 2.51 -5.30 -14.76
N LEU A 34 1.55 -6.16 -14.42
CA LEU A 34 1.43 -7.51 -14.97
C LEU A 34 1.18 -7.49 -16.48
N HIS A 35 0.32 -6.61 -16.99
CA HIS A 35 0.14 -6.46 -18.44
C HIS A 35 1.42 -5.94 -19.11
N LYS A 36 2.08 -4.94 -18.51
CA LYS A 36 3.33 -4.38 -19.05
C LYS A 36 4.47 -5.39 -19.05
N ALA A 37 4.58 -6.23 -18.03
CA ALA A 37 5.57 -7.30 -17.99
C ALA A 37 5.34 -8.33 -19.11
N GLY A 38 4.09 -8.69 -19.41
CA GLY A 38 3.77 -9.56 -20.55
C GLY A 38 4.21 -8.95 -21.87
N ALA A 39 3.85 -7.68 -22.12
CA ALA A 39 4.28 -6.96 -23.31
C ALA A 39 5.81 -6.86 -23.42
N TRP A 40 6.51 -6.61 -22.31
CA TRP A 40 7.98 -6.53 -22.26
C TRP A 40 8.65 -7.87 -22.57
N LEU A 41 8.08 -8.96 -22.07
CA LEU A 41 8.60 -10.32 -22.30
C LEU A 41 8.13 -10.92 -23.63
N GLY A 42 7.28 -10.21 -24.38
CA GLY A 42 6.68 -10.72 -25.62
C GLY A 42 5.67 -11.85 -25.38
N THR A 43 5.11 -11.96 -24.17
CA THR A 43 4.18 -13.02 -23.79
C THR A 43 2.77 -12.47 -23.58
N ASN A 44 1.76 -13.13 -24.16
CA ASN A 44 0.34 -12.84 -23.89
C ASN A 44 -0.19 -13.69 -22.72
N SER A 45 0.68 -14.02 -21.77
CA SER A 45 0.42 -14.90 -20.62
C SER A 45 -0.57 -14.35 -19.59
N PHE A 46 -1.01 -13.10 -19.75
CA PHE A 46 -1.87 -12.43 -18.79
C PHE A 46 -2.81 -11.49 -19.52
N ASN A 47 -4.04 -11.95 -19.77
CA ASN A 47 -5.07 -11.19 -20.48
C ASN A 47 -6.45 -11.35 -19.84
N PRO A 48 -6.63 -10.99 -18.55
CA PRO A 48 -7.94 -11.04 -17.92
C PRO A 48 -8.89 -10.01 -18.55
N THR A 49 -10.14 -10.41 -18.74
CA THR A 49 -11.19 -9.45 -19.10
C THR A 49 -11.46 -8.48 -17.95
N PHE A 50 -12.02 -7.31 -18.24
CA PHE A 50 -12.38 -6.34 -17.21
C PHE A 50 -13.27 -6.94 -16.11
N GLY A 51 -14.28 -7.74 -16.49
CA GLY A 51 -15.15 -8.42 -15.54
C GLY A 51 -14.41 -9.37 -14.62
N GLN A 52 -13.47 -10.16 -15.16
CA GLN A 52 -12.61 -11.04 -14.37
C GLN A 52 -11.72 -10.24 -13.42
N SER A 53 -11.12 -9.14 -13.88
CA SER A 53 -10.32 -8.26 -13.03
C SER A 53 -11.11 -7.67 -11.87
N MET A 54 -12.36 -7.27 -12.10
CA MET A 54 -13.24 -6.76 -11.03
C MET A 54 -13.64 -7.84 -10.02
N MET A 55 -13.87 -9.08 -10.48
CA MET A 55 -14.11 -10.22 -9.57
C MET A 55 -12.89 -10.55 -8.71
N VAL A 56 -11.71 -10.57 -9.33
CA VAL A 56 -10.44 -10.76 -8.60
C VAL A 56 -10.24 -9.64 -7.59
N TYR A 57 -10.51 -8.38 -7.97
CA TYR A 57 -10.42 -7.23 -7.06
C TYR A 57 -11.40 -7.34 -5.88
N ALA A 58 -12.63 -7.81 -6.10
CA ALA A 58 -13.60 -8.02 -5.02
C ALA A 58 -13.08 -9.05 -4.00
N MET A 59 -12.55 -10.18 -4.48
CA MET A 59 -11.93 -11.20 -3.63
C MET A 59 -10.68 -10.67 -2.91
N PHE A 60 -9.83 -9.95 -3.63
CA PHE A 60 -8.66 -9.29 -3.09
C PHE A 60 -9.01 -8.31 -1.97
N SER A 61 -10.10 -7.55 -2.14
CA SER A 61 -10.59 -6.59 -1.13
C SER A 61 -11.03 -7.28 0.16
N ILE A 62 -11.65 -8.46 0.07
CA ILE A 62 -12.00 -9.28 1.24
C ILE A 62 -10.73 -9.72 1.97
N VAL A 63 -9.75 -10.25 1.25
CA VAL A 63 -8.45 -10.64 1.83
C VAL A 63 -7.79 -9.44 2.51
N MET A 64 -7.78 -8.28 1.87
CA MET A 64 -7.23 -7.05 2.45
C MET A 64 -7.91 -6.68 3.76
N VAL A 65 -9.24 -6.73 3.85
CA VAL A 65 -9.97 -6.46 5.10
C VAL A 65 -9.59 -7.47 6.19
N LEU A 66 -9.53 -8.76 5.86
CA LEU A 66 -9.14 -9.80 6.81
C LEU A 66 -7.71 -9.59 7.32
N THR A 67 -6.75 -9.37 6.43
CA THR A 67 -5.37 -9.03 6.79
C THR A 67 -5.32 -7.78 7.66
N ALA A 68 -6.17 -6.80 7.36
CA ALA A 68 -6.29 -5.60 8.16
C ALA A 68 -6.70 -5.98 9.62
N LEU A 69 -7.81 -6.70 9.76
CA LEU A 69 -8.32 -7.08 11.08
C LEU A 69 -7.28 -7.86 11.89
N VAL A 70 -6.59 -8.82 11.26
CA VAL A 70 -5.50 -9.59 11.88
C VAL A 70 -4.35 -8.68 12.31
N ALA A 71 -3.88 -7.79 11.44
CA ALA A 71 -2.78 -6.88 11.76
C ALA A 71 -3.13 -5.96 12.94
N ARG A 72 -4.40 -5.54 13.05
CA ARG A 72 -4.88 -4.79 14.21
C ARG A 72 -4.88 -5.62 15.49
N SER A 73 -5.37 -6.86 15.45
CA SER A 73 -5.38 -7.75 16.61
C SER A 73 -3.96 -8.04 17.10
N VAL A 74 -3.04 -8.35 16.17
CA VAL A 74 -1.62 -8.54 16.47
C VAL A 74 -1.03 -7.29 17.11
N LYS A 75 -1.35 -6.11 16.56
CA LYS A 75 -0.90 -4.84 17.13
C LYS A 75 -1.43 -4.61 18.55
N GLN A 76 -2.70 -4.91 18.82
CA GLN A 76 -3.27 -4.77 20.17
C GLN A 76 -2.60 -5.68 21.19
N VAL A 77 -2.13 -6.86 20.76
CA VAL A 77 -1.36 -7.78 21.61
C VAL A 77 0.08 -7.28 21.84
N LEU A 78 0.73 -6.75 20.80
CA LEU A 78 2.15 -6.34 20.85
C LEU A 78 2.39 -4.92 21.40
N ASP A 79 1.37 -4.07 21.38
CA ASP A 79 1.41 -2.69 21.86
C ASP A 79 0.05 -2.31 22.49
N PRO A 80 -0.34 -2.95 23.61
CA PRO A 80 -1.65 -2.77 24.23
C PRO A 80 -1.88 -1.34 24.75
N THR A 81 -0.81 -0.65 25.14
CA THR A 81 -0.85 0.74 25.64
C THR A 81 -0.77 1.78 24.53
N GLY A 82 -0.42 1.38 23.29
CA GLY A 82 -0.28 2.29 22.14
C GLY A 82 0.89 3.27 22.25
N GLU A 83 1.78 3.07 23.21
CA GLU A 83 2.89 3.99 23.50
C GLU A 83 3.85 4.09 22.32
N LYS A 84 4.10 2.96 21.61
CA LYS A 84 4.96 2.98 20.41
C LYS A 84 4.31 3.79 19.29
N GLN A 85 2.99 3.73 19.12
CA GLN A 85 2.31 4.55 18.11
C GLN A 85 2.35 6.04 18.46
N LEU A 86 2.09 6.41 19.71
CA LEU A 86 2.18 7.78 20.17
C LEU A 86 3.59 8.34 20.02
N GLN A 87 4.62 7.54 20.33
CA GLN A 87 6.02 7.92 20.13
C GLN A 87 6.34 8.14 18.65
N ARG A 88 5.88 7.26 17.75
CA ARG A 88 6.03 7.43 16.31
C ARG A 88 5.32 8.69 15.80
N GLN A 89 4.10 8.98 16.26
CA GLN A 89 3.39 10.20 15.88
C GLN A 89 4.11 11.45 16.36
N ARG A 90 4.63 11.44 17.60
CA ARG A 90 5.44 12.54 18.14
C ARG A 90 6.74 12.74 17.34
N GLU A 91 7.41 11.66 16.92
CA GLU A 91 8.60 11.74 16.07
C GLU A 91 8.30 12.28 14.66
N VAL A 92 7.15 11.93 14.08
CA VAL A 92 6.69 12.49 12.79
C VAL A 92 6.40 13.98 12.93
N LEU A 93 5.61 14.36 13.94
CA LEU A 93 5.22 15.75 14.19
C LEU A 93 6.41 16.64 14.56
N ALA A 94 7.41 16.11 15.27
CA ALA A 94 8.63 16.82 15.63
C ALA A 94 9.65 16.92 14.46
N GLY A 95 9.28 16.52 13.25
CA GLY A 95 10.14 16.59 12.06
C GLY A 95 11.37 15.65 12.11
N LYS A 96 11.54 14.83 13.15
CA LYS A 96 12.68 13.89 13.28
C LYS A 96 12.71 12.83 12.18
N ARG A 97 11.57 12.57 11.54
CA ARG A 97 11.40 11.67 10.41
C ARG A 97 11.52 12.32 9.03
N GLU A 98 11.77 13.63 8.96
CA GLU A 98 12.06 14.30 7.68
C GLU A 98 13.47 13.93 7.13
N LYS A 99 14.39 13.41 7.96
CA LYS A 99 15.78 13.13 7.54
C LYS A 99 16.01 11.77 6.87
N LEU A 100 15.10 10.83 7.01
CA LEU A 100 15.15 9.54 6.33
C LEU A 100 13.72 9.25 5.90
N PHE A 101 13.46 9.32 4.59
CA PHE A 101 12.26 8.79 3.94
C PHE A 101 11.68 7.67 4.79
N VAL A 102 10.58 7.93 5.48
CA VAL A 102 9.99 6.96 6.40
C VAL A 102 9.72 5.70 5.58
N SER A 103 10.62 4.74 5.74
CA SER A 103 10.59 3.43 5.10
C SER A 103 10.68 3.46 3.56
N PHE A 104 11.79 3.95 2.97
CA PHE A 104 12.10 3.63 1.56
C PHE A 104 12.12 2.12 1.34
N ALA A 105 12.89 1.40 2.15
CA ALA A 105 12.98 -0.07 2.10
C ALA A 105 11.62 -0.76 2.28
N GLY A 106 10.79 -0.32 3.22
CA GLY A 106 9.46 -0.91 3.39
C GLY A 106 8.47 -0.49 2.30
N SER A 107 8.65 0.66 1.64
CA SER A 107 7.86 1.03 0.45
C SER A 107 8.21 0.16 -0.75
N LEU A 108 9.50 -0.16 -0.93
CA LEU A 108 9.96 -1.15 -1.91
C LEU A 108 9.36 -2.53 -1.61
N ALA A 109 9.51 -3.01 -0.37
CA ALA A 109 9.02 -4.32 0.05
C ALA A 109 7.49 -4.44 -0.08
N THR A 110 6.76 -3.37 0.29
CA THR A 110 5.31 -3.32 0.15
C THR A 110 4.92 -3.37 -1.32
N SER A 111 5.53 -2.55 -2.17
CA SER A 111 5.21 -2.51 -3.61
C SER A 111 5.53 -3.83 -4.30
N PHE A 112 6.69 -4.44 -4.00
CA PHE A 112 7.05 -5.76 -4.49
C PHE A 112 6.04 -6.82 -4.00
N GLY A 113 5.74 -6.82 -2.71
CA GLY A 113 4.81 -7.75 -2.08
C GLY A 113 3.40 -7.67 -2.68
N PHE A 114 2.90 -6.48 -2.96
CA PHE A 114 1.61 -6.30 -3.65
C PHE A 114 1.64 -6.83 -5.10
N GLY A 115 2.77 -6.69 -5.80
CA GLY A 115 2.95 -7.28 -7.13
C GLY A 115 2.82 -8.80 -7.10
N VAL A 116 3.55 -9.44 -6.17
CA VAL A 116 3.50 -10.89 -5.95
C VAL A 116 2.12 -11.34 -5.49
N LEU A 117 1.53 -10.66 -4.51
CA LEU A 117 0.22 -11.01 -3.97
C LEU A 117 -0.88 -10.90 -5.03
N THR A 118 -0.83 -9.85 -5.86
CA THR A 118 -1.78 -9.69 -6.96
C THR A 118 -1.62 -10.84 -7.96
N ALA A 119 -0.39 -11.14 -8.40
CA ALA A 119 -0.13 -12.26 -9.30
C ALA A 119 -0.62 -13.59 -8.73
N ALA A 120 -0.30 -13.89 -7.46
CA ALA A 120 -0.76 -15.09 -6.77
C ALA A 120 -2.29 -15.17 -6.71
N THR A 121 -2.98 -14.06 -6.45
CA THR A 121 -4.45 -14.01 -6.43
C THR A 121 -5.03 -14.35 -7.80
N TYR A 122 -4.46 -13.81 -8.89
CA TYR A 122 -4.88 -14.15 -10.25
C TYR A 122 -4.63 -15.61 -10.59
N MET A 123 -3.47 -16.17 -10.20
CA MET A 123 -3.17 -17.59 -10.43
C MET A 123 -4.12 -18.51 -9.66
N LEU A 124 -4.40 -18.21 -8.39
CA LEU A 124 -5.32 -19.00 -7.56
C LEU A 124 -6.74 -18.99 -8.10
N LEU A 125 -7.20 -17.85 -8.63
CA LEU A 125 -8.55 -17.70 -9.15
C LEU A 125 -8.68 -18.08 -10.63
N ALA A 126 -7.58 -18.29 -11.36
CA ALA A 126 -7.59 -18.53 -12.80
C ALA A 126 -8.47 -19.71 -13.20
N GLY A 127 -8.35 -20.84 -12.49
CA GLY A 127 -9.17 -22.02 -12.76
C GLY A 127 -10.65 -21.80 -12.47
N PHE A 128 -10.97 -21.09 -11.38
CA PHE A 128 -12.35 -20.84 -10.96
C PHE A 128 -13.07 -19.85 -11.89
N LEU A 129 -12.38 -18.80 -12.33
CA LEU A 129 -12.91 -17.74 -13.18
C LEU A 129 -12.68 -17.98 -14.68
N LYS A 130 -12.16 -19.16 -15.05
CA LYS A 130 -11.80 -19.56 -16.43
C LYS A 130 -10.97 -18.47 -17.14
N MET A 131 -9.94 -17.97 -16.46
CA MET A 131 -9.07 -16.91 -16.98
C MET A 131 -7.92 -17.51 -17.80
N ASP A 132 -7.54 -16.84 -18.88
CA ASP A 132 -6.31 -17.13 -19.60
C ASP A 132 -5.13 -16.43 -18.92
N VAL A 133 -4.64 -17.08 -17.85
CA VAL A 133 -3.57 -16.58 -17.00
C VAL A 133 -2.55 -17.70 -16.82
N GLN A 134 -1.39 -17.52 -17.44
CA GLN A 134 -0.26 -18.45 -17.40
C GLN A 134 1.01 -17.69 -16.97
N LEU A 135 1.02 -17.22 -15.72
CA LEU A 135 2.13 -16.44 -15.19
C LEU A 135 3.32 -17.34 -14.87
N THR A 136 4.43 -17.12 -15.57
CA THR A 136 5.72 -17.72 -15.24
C THR A 136 6.38 -16.97 -14.09
N PHE A 137 7.35 -17.59 -13.42
CA PHE A 137 8.14 -16.92 -12.38
C PHE A 137 8.78 -15.62 -12.89
N VAL A 138 9.33 -15.63 -14.11
CA VAL A 138 9.97 -14.46 -14.73
C VAL A 138 8.96 -13.33 -14.95
N HIS A 139 7.72 -13.65 -15.35
CA HIS A 139 6.64 -12.66 -15.49
C HIS A 139 6.33 -11.99 -14.16
N ILE A 140 6.13 -12.79 -13.11
CA ILE A 140 5.80 -12.31 -11.76
C ILE A 140 6.91 -11.42 -11.21
N LEU A 141 8.16 -11.85 -11.35
CA LEU A 141 9.33 -11.09 -10.90
C LEU A 141 9.45 -9.77 -11.64
N THR A 142 9.35 -9.78 -12.97
CA THR A 142 9.41 -8.57 -13.81
C THR A 142 8.31 -7.59 -13.44
N ALA A 143 7.06 -8.05 -13.33
CA ALA A 143 5.93 -7.22 -12.94
C ALA A 143 6.13 -6.62 -11.54
N SER A 144 6.63 -7.41 -10.58
CA SER A 144 6.86 -6.96 -9.21
C SER A 144 7.97 -5.90 -9.14
N LEU A 145 9.03 -6.03 -9.94
CA LEU A 145 10.08 -5.02 -10.06
C LEU A 145 9.56 -3.71 -10.69
N PHE A 146 8.72 -3.81 -11.73
CA PHE A 146 8.04 -2.62 -12.27
C PHE A 146 7.12 -1.96 -11.24
N ASN A 147 6.45 -2.77 -10.41
CA ASN A 147 5.62 -2.26 -9.32
C ASN A 147 6.44 -1.52 -8.26
N VAL A 148 7.66 -1.99 -7.97
CA VAL A 148 8.61 -1.29 -7.11
C VAL A 148 8.97 0.08 -7.68
N ALA A 149 9.29 0.17 -8.98
CA ALA A 149 9.58 1.45 -9.62
C ALA A 149 8.38 2.42 -9.51
N ALA A 150 7.16 1.93 -9.71
CA ALA A 150 5.94 2.73 -9.51
C ALA A 150 5.79 3.22 -8.07
N GLY A 151 6.05 2.35 -7.08
CA GLY A 151 6.02 2.70 -5.66
C GLY A 151 7.06 3.76 -5.26
N VAL A 152 8.26 3.69 -5.86
CA VAL A 152 9.29 4.72 -5.67
C VAL A 152 8.83 6.07 -6.22
N ILE A 153 8.29 6.09 -7.44
CA ILE A 153 7.77 7.32 -8.07
C ILE A 153 6.64 7.91 -7.21
N ALA A 154 5.70 7.08 -6.75
CA ALA A 154 4.62 7.53 -5.86
C ALA A 154 5.16 8.12 -4.56
N SER A 155 6.19 7.52 -3.97
CA SER A 155 6.83 8.01 -2.75
C SER A 155 7.50 9.37 -2.95
N ILE A 156 8.16 9.57 -4.10
CA ILE A 156 8.77 10.85 -4.49
C ILE A 156 7.67 11.92 -4.66
N LEU A 157 6.60 11.59 -5.38
CA LEU A 157 5.48 12.51 -5.61
C LEU A 157 4.82 12.94 -4.29
N VAL A 158 4.58 12.00 -3.36
CA VAL A 158 4.06 12.33 -2.03
C VAL A 158 5.04 13.26 -1.29
N GLY A 159 6.34 12.98 -1.35
CA GLY A 159 7.37 13.87 -0.79
C GLY A 159 7.32 15.29 -1.35
N VAL A 160 7.19 15.43 -2.68
CA VAL A 160 7.04 16.74 -3.34
C VAL A 160 5.77 17.46 -2.88
N VAL A 161 4.64 16.77 -2.81
CA VAL A 161 3.38 17.35 -2.31
C VAL A 161 3.54 17.89 -0.89
N PHE A 162 4.19 17.14 0.00
CA PHE A 162 4.49 17.62 1.35
C PHE A 162 5.36 18.88 1.36
N LEU A 163 6.40 18.95 0.53
CA LEU A 163 7.25 20.14 0.41
C LEU A 163 6.45 21.37 -0.07
N VAL A 164 5.59 21.20 -1.07
CA VAL A 164 4.73 22.28 -1.57
C VAL A 164 3.75 22.74 -0.49
N LEU A 165 3.07 21.82 0.20
CA LEU A 165 2.14 22.16 1.29
C LEU A 165 2.84 22.87 2.45
N LYS A 166 4.10 22.50 2.75
CA LYS A 166 4.94 23.19 3.73
C LYS A 166 5.24 24.62 3.30
N GLN A 167 5.67 24.81 2.05
CA GLN A 167 5.93 26.15 1.49
C GLN A 167 4.68 27.04 1.47
N MET A 168 3.50 26.44 1.29
CA MET A 168 2.22 27.15 1.33
C MET A 168 1.71 27.46 2.75
N GLY A 169 2.44 27.09 3.81
CA GLY A 169 2.01 27.29 5.20
C GLY A 169 0.76 26.49 5.59
N LYS A 170 0.41 25.45 4.82
CA LYS A 170 -0.80 24.63 5.03
C LYS A 170 -0.56 23.41 5.93
N LEU A 171 0.69 23.15 6.29
CA LEU A 171 1.04 22.15 7.29
C LEU A 171 1.11 22.81 8.67
N PRO A 172 0.54 22.20 9.73
CA PRO A 172 0.65 22.72 11.07
C PRO A 172 2.12 22.84 11.45
N GLU A 173 2.55 24.02 11.92
CA GLU A 173 3.90 24.21 12.42
C GLU A 173 4.16 23.23 13.57
N PRO A 174 5.36 22.63 13.65
CA PRO A 174 5.72 21.81 14.79
C PRO A 174 5.58 22.68 16.03
N GLN A 175 4.61 22.37 16.89
CA GLN A 175 4.45 23.06 18.16
C GLN A 175 5.76 22.90 18.93
N SER A 176 6.51 24.00 19.03
CA SER A 176 7.68 24.10 19.89
C SER A 176 7.23 23.80 21.32
N ILE A 177 7.72 22.69 21.87
CA ILE A 177 7.71 22.44 23.31
C ILE A 177 8.97 23.08 23.87
#